data_AF-A0A4Y2IE39-F1
#
_entry.id   AF-A0A4Y2IE39-F1
#
_cell.length_a   1.000
_cell.length_b   1.000
_cell.length_c   1.000
_cell.angle_alpha   90.00
_cell.angle_beta   90.00
_cell.angle_gamma   90.00
#
_symmetry.space_group_name_H-M   'P 1'
#
loop_
_entity.id
_entity.type
_entity.pdbx_description
1 polymer ?
#
loop_
_entity_poly.entity_id
_entity_poly.type
_entity_poly.pdbx_seq_one_letter_code
_entity_poly.pdbx_strand_id
1 'polypeptide(L)'
;MTEIETTREIKKLKATNYLQNQRSIDYEIKLRPRERIKIKWEYFQNMIEDHHIFTDCSKIGNRVDAAFIHYANKQEITKSPYRLADHNTVYMAEVFTIHKAIDYILHHELYDVKIVSDSRSALMTVESLYDNREFIWQIKKRLKDREDIKLMWVRAHKERMGNERAYLLAKEASNRDLIDVQFTYSKVQIRNINNKKLIENWQCRWMQSKNGKWTRLICPEINMTRLSADFYYNQIITGMGYLVLSKIEYLVKIVNANVEKTKLLSMS
;
A
#
# COMPACT_ATOMS: atom_id res chain seq x y z
N MET A 1 -7.10 -11.13 17.13
CA MET A 1 -5.81 -10.43 17.12
C MET A 1 -6.03 -9.03 17.67
N THR A 2 -5.24 -8.60 18.65
CA THR A 2 -5.41 -7.32 19.34
C THR A 2 -4.68 -6.18 18.61
N GLU A 3 -5.04 -4.94 18.90
CA GLU A 3 -4.33 -3.74 18.40
C GLU A 3 -2.84 -3.74 18.80
N ILE A 4 -2.53 -4.35 19.96
CA ILE A 4 -1.18 -4.55 20.47
C ILE A 4 -0.36 -5.48 19.55
N GLU A 5 -0.94 -6.59 19.11
CA GLU A 5 -0.29 -7.54 18.20
C GLU A 5 -0.02 -6.89 16.84
N THR A 6 -1.01 -6.17 16.29
CA THR A 6 -0.86 -5.40 15.04
C THR A 6 0.31 -4.41 15.13
N THR A 7 0.40 -3.68 16.24
CA THR A 7 1.49 -2.72 16.47
C THR A 7 2.84 -3.41 16.59
N ARG A 8 2.91 -4.57 17.24
CA ARG A 8 4.15 -5.37 17.34
C ARG A 8 4.61 -5.86 15.97
N GLU A 9 3.71 -6.35 15.13
CA GLU A 9 4.04 -6.79 13.77
C GLU A 9 4.58 -5.65 12.91
N ILE A 10 3.92 -4.49 12.93
CA ILE A 10 4.37 -3.30 12.19
C ILE A 10 5.73 -2.81 12.67
N LYS A 11 6.00 -2.87 13.98
CA LYS A 11 7.32 -2.54 14.54
C LYS A 11 8.41 -3.49 14.01
N LYS A 12 8.11 -4.79 13.88
CA LYS A 12 9.05 -5.76 13.29
C LYS A 12 9.34 -5.45 11.83
N LEU A 13 8.32 -5.16 11.01
CA LEU A 13 8.51 -4.78 9.60
C LEU A 13 9.44 -3.58 9.44
N LYS A 14 9.25 -2.54 10.26
CA LYS A 14 10.06 -1.32 10.22
C LYS A 14 11.52 -1.55 10.66
N ALA A 15 11.78 -2.58 11.46
CA ALA A 15 13.09 -2.84 12.06
C ALA A 15 13.90 -3.92 11.35
N THR A 16 13.30 -4.70 10.44
CA THR A 16 13.97 -5.84 9.81
C THR A 16 13.82 -5.82 8.29
N ASN A 17 14.95 -5.84 7.56
CA ASN A 17 14.96 -5.82 6.09
C ASN A 17 14.42 -7.11 5.46
N TYR A 18 14.61 -8.26 6.12
CA TYR A 18 14.10 -9.55 5.65
C TYR A 18 13.34 -10.28 6.76
N LEU A 19 12.15 -10.80 6.43
CA LEU A 19 11.35 -11.65 7.31
C LEU A 19 10.90 -12.86 6.51
N GLN A 20 11.24 -14.06 7.00
CA GLN A 20 10.90 -15.33 6.34
C GLN A 20 11.33 -15.37 4.87
N ASN A 21 12.55 -14.94 4.56
CA ASN A 21 13.12 -14.81 3.20
C ASN A 21 12.42 -13.80 2.28
N GLN A 22 11.48 -13.02 2.79
CA GLN A 22 10.82 -11.95 2.04
C GLN A 22 11.40 -10.61 2.43
N ARG A 23 11.65 -9.74 1.44
CA ARG A 23 12.15 -8.39 1.70
C ARG A 23 11.03 -7.50 2.24
N SER A 24 11.27 -6.72 3.29
CA SER A 24 10.29 -5.75 3.78
C SER A 24 10.41 -4.43 3.02
N ILE A 25 9.33 -4.03 2.35
CA ILE A 25 9.27 -2.69 1.72
C ILE A 25 9.15 -1.57 2.76
N ASP A 26 8.72 -1.90 3.98
CA ASP A 26 8.49 -0.95 5.08
C ASP A 26 9.68 -0.85 6.04
N TYR A 27 10.79 -1.57 5.78
CA TYR A 27 12.02 -1.46 6.56
C TYR A 27 12.56 -0.02 6.49
N GLU A 28 12.72 0.61 7.65
CA GLU A 28 13.10 2.01 7.79
C GLU A 28 14.55 2.13 8.25
N ILE A 29 15.31 3.00 7.57
CA ILE A 29 16.67 3.38 7.94
C ILE A 29 16.70 4.79 8.53
N LYS A 30 17.63 5.04 9.45
CA LYS A 30 17.85 6.38 9.99
C LYS A 30 18.72 7.19 9.03
N LEU A 31 18.13 8.18 8.37
CA LEU A 31 18.83 9.10 7.47
C LEU A 31 19.11 10.43 8.15
N ARG A 32 20.36 10.89 8.09
CA ARG A 32 20.75 12.25 8.47
C ARG A 32 20.23 13.26 7.44
N PRO A 33 20.01 14.54 7.80
CA PRO A 33 19.54 15.55 6.86
C PRO A 33 20.35 15.63 5.56
N ARG A 34 21.68 15.55 5.66
CA ARG A 34 22.63 15.54 4.53
C ARG A 34 22.59 14.31 3.62
N GLU A 35 21.97 13.21 4.05
CA GLU A 35 21.83 11.97 3.27
C GLU A 35 20.51 11.92 2.49
N ARG A 36 19.62 12.91 2.70
CA ARG A 36 18.33 12.97 2.01
C ARG A 36 18.53 13.43 0.57
N ILE A 37 18.03 12.65 -0.36
CA ILE A 37 18.14 12.90 -1.80
C ILE A 37 16.78 13.31 -2.35
N LYS A 38 16.75 14.44 -3.05
CA LYS A 38 15.58 14.92 -3.78
C LYS A 38 15.67 14.45 -5.22
N ILE A 39 14.70 13.67 -5.66
CA ILE A 39 14.51 13.30 -7.06
C ILE A 39 13.23 13.98 -7.52
N LYS A 40 13.26 14.62 -8.69
CA LYS A 40 12.06 15.23 -9.29
C LYS A 40 11.53 14.30 -10.38
N TRP A 41 10.27 14.49 -10.73
CA TRP A 41 9.66 13.88 -11.90
C TRP A 41 8.89 14.95 -12.68
N GLU A 42 8.73 14.73 -13.98
CA GLU A 42 8.11 15.70 -14.89
C GLU A 42 6.92 15.07 -15.64
N TYR A 43 6.10 15.88 -16.30
CA TYR A 43 5.00 15.35 -17.11
C TYR A 43 5.51 14.82 -18.46
N PHE A 44 5.16 13.58 -18.80
CA PHE A 44 5.49 12.99 -20.08
C PHE A 44 4.57 13.55 -21.18
N GLN A 45 5.17 14.32 -22.10
CA GLN A 45 4.44 14.85 -23.24
C GLN A 45 4.27 13.81 -24.33
N ASN A 46 5.33 13.51 -25.09
CA ASN A 46 5.31 12.59 -26.24
C ASN A 46 6.61 11.79 -26.28
N MET A 47 6.56 10.64 -26.97
CA MET A 47 7.75 9.85 -27.28
C MET A 47 8.55 10.51 -28.40
N ILE A 48 9.84 10.74 -28.15
CA ILE A 48 10.81 11.32 -29.08
C ILE A 48 11.81 10.23 -29.52
N GLU A 49 12.73 10.54 -30.43
CA GLU A 49 13.85 9.69 -30.86
C GLU A 49 14.94 9.54 -29.78
N ASP A 50 14.53 9.32 -28.52
CA ASP A 50 15.40 9.08 -27.38
C ASP A 50 15.10 7.72 -26.74
N HIS A 51 15.88 7.33 -25.74
CA HIS A 51 15.62 6.19 -24.89
C HIS A 51 14.43 6.44 -23.96
N HIS A 52 13.41 5.61 -24.08
CA HIS A 52 12.21 5.64 -23.23
C HIS A 52 11.99 4.27 -22.62
N ILE A 53 11.87 4.21 -21.30
CA ILE A 53 11.49 2.98 -20.59
C ILE A 53 10.10 3.19 -19.98
N PHE A 54 9.12 2.48 -20.50
CA PHE A 54 7.77 2.47 -19.93
C PHE A 54 7.67 1.39 -18.86
N THR A 55 7.11 1.74 -17.71
CA THR A 55 6.87 0.82 -16.60
C THR A 55 5.38 0.76 -16.32
N ASP A 56 4.86 -0.43 -16.11
CA ASP A 56 3.46 -0.64 -15.72
C ASP A 56 3.34 -1.88 -14.82
N CYS A 57 2.20 -2.03 -14.17
CA CYS A 57 1.89 -3.19 -13.37
C CYS A 57 0.41 -3.60 -13.51
N SER A 58 0.15 -4.86 -13.21
CA SER A 58 -1.18 -5.44 -13.31
C SER A 58 -1.51 -6.21 -12.04
N LYS A 59 -2.79 -6.19 -11.67
CA LYS A 59 -3.34 -7.06 -10.65
C LYS A 59 -4.62 -7.71 -11.14
N ILE A 60 -4.58 -9.03 -11.35
CA ILE A 60 -5.74 -9.83 -11.80
C ILE A 60 -6.05 -10.86 -10.73
N GLY A 61 -7.20 -10.69 -10.08
CA GLY A 61 -7.52 -11.43 -8.86
C GLY A 61 -6.48 -11.15 -7.77
N ASN A 62 -5.81 -12.21 -7.31
CA ASN A 62 -4.70 -12.07 -6.37
C ASN A 62 -3.33 -12.03 -7.04
N ARG A 63 -3.22 -12.25 -8.36
CA ARG A 63 -1.94 -12.25 -9.05
C ARG A 63 -1.47 -10.81 -9.29
N VAL A 64 -0.22 -10.53 -8.97
CA VAL A 64 0.40 -9.21 -9.09
C VAL A 64 1.65 -9.32 -9.95
N ASP A 65 1.71 -8.43 -10.92
CA ASP A 65 2.65 -8.50 -12.02
C ASP A 65 3.13 -7.11 -12.38
N ALA A 66 4.33 -7.04 -12.93
CA ALA A 66 4.98 -5.79 -13.26
C ALA A 66 5.82 -5.97 -14.51
N ALA A 67 5.97 -4.95 -15.33
CA ALA A 67 6.87 -5.04 -16.47
C ALA A 67 7.42 -3.68 -16.84
N PHE A 68 8.64 -3.68 -17.38
CA PHE A 68 9.15 -2.54 -18.13
C PHE A 68 9.45 -2.91 -19.58
N ILE A 69 9.39 -1.89 -20.43
CA ILE A 69 9.71 -2.00 -21.86
C ILE A 69 10.59 -0.83 -22.24
N HIS A 70 11.74 -1.15 -22.81
CA HIS A 70 12.69 -0.18 -23.33
C HIS A 70 12.46 0.01 -24.83
N TYR A 71 12.24 1.26 -25.21
CA TYR A 71 12.25 1.71 -26.59
C TYR A 71 13.41 2.66 -26.84
N ALA A 72 14.03 2.54 -28.02
CA ALA A 72 14.96 3.52 -28.57
C ALA A 72 14.52 3.81 -30.00
N ASN A 73 14.52 5.07 -30.42
CA ASN A 73 14.11 5.48 -31.77
C ASN A 73 12.74 4.91 -32.19
N LYS A 74 11.78 4.88 -31.24
CA LYS A 74 10.42 4.33 -31.40
C LYS A 74 10.36 2.81 -31.71
N GLN A 75 11.46 2.08 -31.57
CA GLN A 75 11.51 0.63 -31.72
C GLN A 75 11.65 -0.06 -30.35
N GLU A 76 10.94 -1.16 -30.16
CA GLU A 76 11.02 -1.98 -28.94
C GLU A 76 12.38 -2.70 -28.92
N ILE A 77 13.24 -2.36 -27.96
CA ILE A 77 14.60 -2.92 -27.84
C ILE A 77 14.61 -4.09 -26.87
N THR A 78 13.93 -3.94 -25.73
CA THR A 78 13.93 -4.95 -24.67
C THR A 78 12.64 -4.87 -23.88
N LYS A 79 12.23 -6.02 -23.35
CA LYS A 79 11.06 -6.15 -22.49
C LYS A 79 11.38 -7.06 -21.31
N SER A 80 10.83 -6.76 -20.14
CA SER A 80 11.12 -7.52 -18.92
C SER A 80 9.88 -7.62 -18.04
N PRO A 81 9.13 -8.75 -18.12
CA PRO A 81 8.04 -9.06 -17.22
C PRO A 81 8.53 -9.65 -15.89
N TYR A 82 7.83 -9.34 -14.81
CA TYR A 82 8.09 -9.81 -13.46
C TYR A 82 6.81 -10.23 -12.75
N ARG A 83 6.84 -11.42 -12.13
CA ARG A 83 5.78 -11.93 -11.27
C ARG A 83 6.11 -11.65 -9.81
N LEU A 84 5.26 -10.90 -9.11
CA LEU A 84 5.38 -10.70 -7.66
C LEU A 84 4.51 -11.71 -6.92
N ALA A 85 4.76 -11.92 -5.62
CA ALA A 85 3.88 -12.79 -4.82
C ALA A 85 2.45 -12.22 -4.71
N ASP A 86 1.49 -13.10 -4.56
CA ASP A 86 0.05 -12.77 -4.68
C ASP A 86 -0.45 -11.76 -3.64
N HIS A 87 0.15 -11.80 -2.46
CA HIS A 87 -0.20 -10.87 -1.40
C HIS A 87 0.42 -9.49 -1.62
N ASN A 88 1.25 -9.25 -2.63
CA ASN A 88 1.78 -7.92 -2.91
C ASN A 88 0.68 -6.95 -3.38
N THR A 89 1.00 -5.66 -3.34
CA THR A 89 0.12 -4.58 -3.84
C THR A 89 0.65 -4.04 -5.16
N VAL A 90 -0.25 -3.51 -5.99
CA VAL A 90 0.05 -2.70 -7.19
C VAL A 90 1.14 -1.66 -6.88
N TYR A 91 0.99 -0.90 -5.79
CA TYR A 91 1.99 0.09 -5.36
C TYR A 91 3.40 -0.50 -5.17
N MET A 92 3.53 -1.71 -4.62
CA MET A 92 4.84 -2.36 -4.45
C MET A 92 5.42 -2.76 -5.80
N ALA A 93 4.57 -3.26 -6.70
CA ALA A 93 4.97 -3.64 -8.06
C ALA A 93 5.49 -2.42 -8.82
N GLU A 94 4.78 -1.30 -8.80
CA GLU A 94 5.19 -0.04 -9.43
C GLU A 94 6.58 0.44 -9.00
N VAL A 95 6.78 0.55 -7.69
CA VAL A 95 8.08 1.00 -7.13
C VAL A 95 9.19 0.00 -7.46
N PHE A 96 8.86 -1.30 -7.47
CA PHE A 96 9.79 -2.35 -7.86
C PHE A 96 10.16 -2.29 -9.35
N THR A 97 9.20 -2.05 -10.25
CA THR A 97 9.44 -1.93 -11.68
C THR A 97 10.34 -0.74 -12.00
N ILE A 98 10.11 0.40 -11.33
CA ILE A 98 11.01 1.57 -11.44
C ILE A 98 12.42 1.19 -10.99
N HIS A 99 12.57 0.49 -9.87
CA HIS A 99 13.88 -0.01 -9.43
C HIS A 99 14.54 -0.91 -10.48
N LYS A 100 13.79 -1.82 -11.12
CA LYS A 100 14.30 -2.70 -12.17
C LYS A 100 14.66 -1.97 -13.46
N ALA A 101 13.88 -0.98 -13.87
CA ALA A 101 14.22 -0.12 -14.99
C ALA A 101 15.55 0.62 -14.74
N ILE A 102 15.77 1.12 -13.52
CA ILE A 102 17.04 1.78 -13.15
C ILE A 102 18.20 0.79 -13.14
N ASP A 103 18.03 -0.40 -12.55
CA ASP A 103 19.06 -1.44 -12.59
C ASP A 103 19.43 -1.79 -14.04
N TYR A 104 18.44 -1.91 -14.93
CA TYR A 104 18.65 -2.15 -16.36
C TYR A 104 19.45 -1.04 -17.03
N ILE A 105 19.08 0.24 -16.83
CA ILE A 105 19.78 1.41 -17.37
C ILE A 105 21.24 1.43 -16.92
N LEU A 106 21.49 1.20 -15.62
CA LEU A 106 22.83 1.22 -15.05
C LEU A 106 23.68 0.06 -15.57
N HIS A 107 23.09 -1.13 -15.72
CA HIS A 107 23.81 -2.31 -16.21
C HIS A 107 24.21 -2.21 -17.69
N HIS A 108 23.39 -1.54 -18.50
CA HIS A 108 23.64 -1.38 -19.95
C HIS A 108 24.28 -0.02 -20.29
N GLU A 109 24.66 0.77 -19.28
CA GLU A 109 25.28 2.09 -19.44
C GLU A 109 24.51 3.00 -20.42
N LEU A 110 23.17 2.98 -20.35
CA LEU A 110 22.34 3.84 -21.19
C LEU A 110 22.36 5.27 -20.66
N TYR A 111 22.36 6.26 -21.55
CA TYR A 111 22.35 7.68 -21.22
C TYR A 111 21.08 8.37 -21.74
N ASP A 112 20.72 9.51 -21.14
CA ASP A 112 19.58 10.35 -21.53
C ASP A 112 18.24 9.58 -21.58
N VAL A 113 18.02 8.73 -20.57
CA VAL A 113 16.87 7.82 -20.52
C VAL A 113 15.70 8.43 -19.75
N LYS A 114 14.50 8.35 -20.34
CA LYS A 114 13.24 8.73 -19.68
C LYS A 114 12.50 7.49 -19.18
N ILE A 115 12.39 7.32 -17.87
CA ILE A 115 11.53 6.30 -17.25
C ILE A 115 10.12 6.87 -17.11
N VAL A 116 9.16 6.29 -17.82
CA VAL A 116 7.77 6.74 -17.89
C VAL A 116 6.89 5.78 -17.08
N SER A 117 6.21 6.29 -16.06
CA SER A 117 5.27 5.54 -15.21
C SER A 117 3.94 6.30 -15.11
N ASP A 118 2.83 5.59 -15.10
CA ASP A 118 1.52 6.17 -14.83
C ASP A 118 1.17 6.20 -13.33
N SER A 119 1.94 5.49 -12.50
CA SER A 119 1.79 5.46 -11.05
C SER A 119 2.36 6.71 -10.38
N ARG A 120 1.51 7.74 -10.33
CA ARG A 120 1.80 8.97 -9.57
C ARG A 120 2.16 8.67 -8.11
N SER A 121 1.57 7.64 -7.51
CA SER A 121 1.85 7.26 -6.12
C SER A 121 3.29 6.78 -5.90
N ALA A 122 3.84 6.04 -6.86
CA ALA A 122 5.23 5.57 -6.83
C ALA A 122 6.20 6.74 -7.05
N LEU A 123 5.92 7.61 -8.03
CA LEU A 123 6.72 8.81 -8.31
C LEU A 123 6.75 9.79 -7.12
N MET A 124 5.59 10.06 -6.51
CA MET A 124 5.50 10.90 -5.31
C MET A 124 6.29 10.31 -4.14
N THR A 125 6.34 8.98 -4.02
CA THR A 125 7.17 8.32 -3.00
C THR A 125 8.65 8.56 -3.25
N VAL A 126 9.10 8.40 -4.50
CA VAL A 126 10.49 8.63 -4.88
C VAL A 126 10.87 10.12 -4.75
N GLU A 127 9.94 11.03 -4.95
CA GLU A 127 10.14 12.47 -4.73
C GLU A 127 10.24 12.83 -3.24
N SER A 128 9.43 12.19 -2.38
CA SER A 128 9.32 12.52 -0.96
C SER A 128 10.68 12.59 -0.24
N LEU A 129 10.99 13.74 0.34
CA LEU A 129 12.21 13.92 1.14
C LEU A 129 12.17 13.16 2.47
N TYR A 130 10.99 12.85 2.97
CA TYR A 130 10.77 12.29 4.31
C TYR A 130 10.52 10.78 4.31
N ASP A 131 10.62 10.13 3.16
CA ASP A 131 10.55 8.68 3.09
C ASP A 131 11.86 8.06 3.60
N ASN A 132 11.76 7.31 4.69
CA ASN A 132 12.90 6.65 5.33
C ASN A 132 12.99 5.16 4.98
N ARG A 133 12.15 4.66 4.07
CA ARG A 133 12.20 3.24 3.67
C ARG A 133 13.47 2.97 2.89
N GLU A 134 14.21 1.93 3.28
CA GLU A 134 15.49 1.57 2.68
C GLU A 134 15.35 1.35 1.16
N PHE A 135 14.29 0.65 0.74
CA PHE A 135 14.04 0.37 -0.68
C PHE A 135 13.94 1.66 -1.52
N ILE A 136 13.24 2.67 -1.01
CA ILE A 136 13.08 3.97 -1.69
C ILE A 136 14.39 4.74 -1.68
N TRP A 137 15.12 4.71 -0.56
CA TRP A 137 16.44 5.34 -0.49
C TRP A 137 17.43 4.73 -1.48
N GLN A 138 17.40 3.40 -1.68
CA GLN A 138 18.23 2.69 -2.66
C GLN A 138 17.94 3.13 -4.11
N ILE A 139 16.67 3.39 -4.44
CA ILE A 139 16.27 3.98 -5.73
C ILE A 139 16.86 5.38 -5.87
N LYS A 140 16.62 6.26 -4.89
CA LYS A 140 17.12 7.64 -4.91
C LYS A 140 18.65 7.70 -4.99
N LYS A 141 19.34 6.81 -4.27
CA LYS A 141 20.81 6.73 -4.27
C LYS A 141 21.36 6.40 -5.64
N ARG A 142 20.74 5.46 -6.36
CA ARG A 142 21.12 5.09 -7.73
C ARG A 142 20.92 6.23 -8.74
N LEU A 143 19.92 7.08 -8.50
CA LEU A 143 19.61 8.24 -9.36
C LEU A 143 20.40 9.50 -9.00
N LYS A 144 21.03 9.56 -7.83
CA LYS A 144 21.60 10.79 -7.27
C LYS A 144 22.61 11.46 -8.21
N ASP A 145 23.45 10.65 -8.85
CA ASP A 145 24.55 11.11 -9.70
C ASP A 145 24.25 10.84 -11.20
N ARG A 146 22.97 10.67 -11.55
CA ARG A 146 22.47 10.32 -12.90
C ARG A 146 21.39 11.31 -13.35
N GLU A 147 21.79 12.56 -13.58
CA GLU A 147 20.89 13.63 -14.04
C GLU A 147 20.29 13.38 -15.42
N ASP A 148 20.93 12.52 -16.19
CA ASP A 148 20.50 12.05 -17.51
C ASP A 148 19.32 11.05 -17.44
N ILE A 149 19.05 10.45 -16.27
CA ILE A 149 17.88 9.60 -16.05
C ILE A 149 16.73 10.44 -15.51
N LYS A 150 15.67 10.60 -16.31
CA LYS A 150 14.48 11.38 -15.94
C LYS A 150 13.30 10.49 -15.59
N LEU A 151 12.70 10.71 -14.43
CA LEU A 151 11.41 10.11 -14.08
C LEU A 151 10.28 10.96 -14.67
N MET A 152 9.36 10.34 -15.39
CA MET A 152 8.29 11.01 -16.10
C MET A 152 6.95 10.39 -15.71
N TRP A 153 5.98 11.22 -15.38
CA TRP A 153 4.60 10.80 -15.14
C TRP A 153 3.78 10.90 -16.42
N VAL A 154 3.11 9.82 -16.79
CA VAL A 154 2.11 9.81 -17.85
C VAL A 154 0.71 9.59 -17.27
N ARG A 155 -0.31 10.12 -17.91
CA ARG A 155 -1.69 9.81 -17.53
C ARG A 155 -2.06 8.42 -18.04
N ALA A 156 -2.54 7.57 -17.14
CA ALA A 156 -3.09 6.26 -17.49
C ALA A 156 -4.14 6.37 -18.61
N HIS A 157 -4.16 5.39 -19.51
CA HIS A 157 -5.17 5.21 -20.57
C HIS A 157 -5.32 6.36 -21.58
N LYS A 158 -4.37 7.30 -21.67
CA LYS A 158 -4.18 8.03 -22.93
C LYS A 158 -3.33 7.13 -23.83
N GLU A 159 -3.83 6.81 -25.02
CA GLU A 159 -3.27 5.95 -26.09
C GLU A 159 -1.77 6.22 -26.37
N ARG A 160 -0.91 5.78 -25.46
CA ARG A 160 0.54 5.85 -25.55
C ARG A 160 1.00 4.42 -25.74
N MET A 161 1.36 4.09 -26.98
CA MET A 161 1.82 2.76 -27.39
C MET A 161 2.72 2.08 -26.36
N GLY A 162 3.70 2.79 -25.79
CA GLY A 162 4.61 2.24 -24.78
C GLY A 162 3.96 1.87 -23.44
N ASN A 163 3.03 2.67 -22.93
CA ASN A 163 2.34 2.39 -21.67
C ASN A 163 1.40 1.19 -21.82
N GLU A 164 0.59 1.19 -22.88
CA GLU A 164 -0.31 0.07 -23.17
C GLU A 164 0.47 -1.23 -23.39
N ARG A 165 1.60 -1.17 -24.09
CA ARG A 165 2.48 -2.32 -24.27
C ARG A 165 3.02 -2.84 -22.93
N ALA A 166 3.47 -1.96 -22.04
CA ALA A 166 3.95 -2.34 -20.71
C ALA A 166 2.85 -2.98 -19.86
N TYR A 167 1.63 -2.44 -19.91
CA TYR A 167 0.45 -3.03 -19.27
C TYR A 167 0.14 -4.44 -19.79
N LEU A 168 0.11 -4.62 -21.12
CA LEU A 168 -0.13 -5.92 -21.75
C LEU A 168 0.93 -6.94 -21.33
N LEU A 169 2.20 -6.53 -21.29
CA LEU A 169 3.30 -7.39 -20.86
C LEU A 169 3.20 -7.78 -19.38
N ALA A 170 2.81 -6.85 -18.50
CA ALA A 170 2.54 -7.18 -17.10
C ALA A 170 1.37 -8.18 -16.99
N LYS A 171 0.33 -8.02 -17.80
CA LYS A 171 -0.78 -8.97 -17.86
C LYS A 171 -0.35 -10.35 -18.37
N GLU A 172 0.52 -10.44 -19.37
CA GLU A 172 1.11 -11.70 -19.84
C GLU A 172 1.89 -12.41 -18.73
N ALA A 173 2.61 -11.65 -17.90
CA ALA A 173 3.38 -12.19 -16.77
C ALA A 173 2.49 -12.89 -15.72
N SER A 174 1.23 -12.47 -15.58
CA SER A 174 0.27 -13.05 -14.62
C SER A 174 -0.01 -14.53 -14.84
N ASN A 175 0.18 -15.01 -16.08
CA ASN A 175 0.02 -16.41 -16.45
C ASN A 175 1.21 -17.29 -16.03
N ARG A 176 2.33 -16.70 -15.58
CA ARG A 176 3.50 -17.44 -15.09
C ARG A 176 3.26 -17.90 -13.65
N ASP A 177 3.65 -19.13 -13.36
CA ASP A 177 3.57 -19.67 -11.98
C ASP A 177 4.81 -19.36 -11.14
N LEU A 178 5.96 -19.10 -11.78
CA LEU A 178 7.18 -18.75 -11.09
C LEU A 178 7.08 -17.32 -10.52
N ILE A 179 7.23 -17.18 -9.21
CA ILE A 179 7.34 -15.88 -8.53
C ILE A 179 8.78 -15.40 -8.63
N ASP A 180 8.98 -14.27 -9.30
CA ASP A 180 10.29 -13.64 -9.46
C ASP A 180 10.68 -12.83 -8.20
N VAL A 181 9.71 -12.23 -7.50
CA VAL A 181 9.96 -11.39 -6.31
C VAL A 181 8.90 -11.53 -5.23
N GLN A 182 9.35 -11.56 -3.97
CA GLN A 182 8.48 -11.66 -2.81
C GLN A 182 8.84 -10.60 -1.75
N PHE A 183 7.94 -9.64 -1.56
CA PHE A 183 8.02 -8.74 -0.39
C PHE A 183 7.11 -9.23 0.73
N THR A 184 7.37 -8.81 1.96
CA THR A 184 6.42 -9.01 3.07
C THR A 184 5.12 -8.26 2.83
N TYR A 185 4.06 -8.61 3.57
CA TYR A 185 2.91 -7.72 3.73
C TYR A 185 3.39 -6.34 4.19
N SER A 186 2.82 -5.28 3.62
CA SER A 186 3.05 -3.92 4.10
C SER A 186 2.33 -3.66 5.42
N LYS A 187 2.78 -2.65 6.14
CA LYS A 187 2.10 -2.15 7.35
C LYS A 187 0.63 -1.78 7.10
N VAL A 188 0.30 -1.30 5.90
CA VAL A 188 -1.08 -0.94 5.52
C VAL A 188 -1.92 -2.20 5.36
N GLN A 189 -1.38 -3.23 4.69
CA GLN A 189 -2.08 -4.50 4.54
C GLN A 189 -2.31 -5.20 5.87
N ILE A 190 -1.30 -5.24 6.74
CA ILE A 190 -1.44 -5.79 8.09
C ILE A 190 -2.56 -5.06 8.86
N ARG A 191 -2.58 -3.72 8.82
CA ARG A 191 -3.66 -2.94 9.42
C ARG A 191 -5.03 -3.31 8.84
N ASN A 192 -5.15 -3.39 7.52
CA ASN A 192 -6.42 -3.69 6.87
C ASN A 192 -6.91 -5.10 7.20
N ILE A 193 -6.03 -6.10 7.18
CA ILE A 193 -6.35 -7.48 7.55
C ILE A 193 -6.82 -7.54 9.00
N ASN A 194 -6.11 -6.87 9.91
CA ASN A 194 -6.43 -6.91 11.33
C ASN A 194 -7.68 -6.10 11.66
N ASN A 195 -7.92 -4.97 10.99
CA ASN A 195 -9.16 -4.20 11.11
C ASN A 195 -10.35 -5.01 10.61
N LYS A 196 -10.22 -5.74 9.50
CA LYS A 196 -11.27 -6.63 9.00
C LYS A 196 -11.61 -7.71 10.04
N LYS A 197 -10.60 -8.40 10.57
CA LYS A 197 -10.78 -9.38 11.65
C LYS A 197 -11.41 -8.78 12.90
N LEU A 198 -11.06 -7.54 13.24
CA LEU A 198 -11.62 -6.84 14.40
C LEU A 198 -13.11 -6.59 14.21
N ILE A 199 -13.50 -6.05 13.05
CA ILE A 199 -14.90 -5.80 12.68
C ILE A 199 -15.69 -7.11 12.68
N GLU A 200 -15.16 -8.19 12.11
CA GLU A 200 -15.81 -9.52 12.12
C GLU A 200 -16.03 -10.03 13.54
N ASN A 201 -15.01 -9.96 14.41
CA ASN A 201 -15.14 -10.37 15.80
C ASN A 201 -16.16 -9.53 16.56
N TRP A 202 -16.19 -8.23 16.30
CA TRP A 202 -17.18 -7.34 16.90
C TRP A 202 -18.58 -7.68 16.40
N GLN A 203 -18.76 -7.94 15.11
CA GLN A 203 -20.03 -8.33 14.52
C GLN A 203 -20.55 -9.61 15.16
N CYS A 204 -19.71 -10.62 15.35
CA CYS A 204 -20.08 -11.85 16.06
C CYS A 204 -20.54 -11.57 17.49
N ARG A 205 -19.80 -10.76 18.25
CA ARG A 205 -20.17 -10.37 19.63
C ARG A 205 -21.48 -9.60 19.66
N TRP A 206 -21.69 -8.69 18.71
CA TRP A 206 -22.92 -7.92 18.58
C TRP A 206 -24.12 -8.84 18.36
N MET A 207 -24.01 -9.77 17.42
CA MET A 207 -25.06 -10.74 17.12
C MET A 207 -25.35 -11.72 18.25
N GLN A 208 -24.35 -12.04 19.09
CA GLN A 208 -24.49 -12.98 20.21
C GLN A 208 -24.85 -12.30 21.54
N SER A 209 -24.82 -10.97 21.62
CA SER A 209 -25.15 -10.24 22.85
C SER A 209 -26.61 -10.49 23.27
N LYS A 210 -26.83 -10.73 24.57
CA LYS A 210 -28.18 -10.86 25.16
C LYS A 210 -28.90 -9.50 25.28
N ASN A 211 -28.14 -8.41 25.31
CA ASN A 211 -28.63 -7.03 25.47
C ASN A 211 -28.64 -6.28 24.12
N GLY A 212 -29.45 -5.23 24.02
CA GLY A 212 -29.51 -4.37 22.83
C GLY A 212 -30.30 -4.95 21.65
N LYS A 213 -31.29 -5.82 21.91
CA LYS A 213 -32.15 -6.42 20.87
C LYS A 213 -32.82 -5.36 19.97
N TRP A 214 -33.37 -4.32 20.57
CA TRP A 214 -34.00 -3.20 19.84
C TRP A 214 -33.01 -2.47 18.94
N THR A 215 -31.86 -2.08 19.47
CA THR A 215 -30.79 -1.42 18.70
C THR A 215 -30.27 -2.32 17.56
N ARG A 216 -30.26 -3.64 17.73
CA ARG A 216 -29.85 -4.59 16.68
C ARG A 216 -30.86 -4.72 15.53
N LEU A 217 -32.15 -4.53 15.81
CA LEU A 217 -33.14 -4.46 14.73
C LEU A 217 -32.92 -3.24 13.83
N ILE A 218 -32.42 -2.13 14.40
CA ILE A 218 -32.17 -0.87 13.69
C ILE A 218 -30.76 -0.87 13.07
N CYS A 219 -29.76 -1.39 13.78
CA CYS A 219 -28.36 -1.46 13.37
C CYS A 219 -27.86 -2.91 13.48
N PRO A 220 -28.21 -3.78 12.53
CA PRO A 220 -27.81 -5.19 12.57
C PRO A 220 -26.30 -5.36 12.30
N GLU A 221 -25.70 -4.47 11.52
CA GLU A 221 -24.29 -4.48 11.17
C GLU A 221 -23.51 -3.38 11.89
N ILE A 222 -22.28 -3.72 12.31
CA ILE A 222 -21.37 -2.76 12.90
C ILE A 222 -20.80 -1.87 11.80
N ASN A 223 -21.03 -0.58 11.95
CA ASN A 223 -20.41 0.44 11.12
C ASN A 223 -19.43 1.27 11.95
N MET A 224 -18.24 1.50 11.38
CA MET A 224 -17.20 2.34 11.96
C MET A 224 -17.36 3.82 11.60
N THR A 225 -18.25 4.16 10.67
CA THR A 225 -18.59 5.55 10.37
C THR A 225 -19.44 6.13 11.50
N ARG A 226 -19.15 7.38 11.87
CA ARG A 226 -19.90 8.09 12.89
C ARG A 226 -21.34 8.28 12.38
N LEU A 227 -22.32 7.73 13.08
CA LEU A 227 -23.70 8.12 12.91
C LEU A 227 -23.83 9.57 13.39
N SER A 228 -24.03 10.52 12.48
CA SER A 228 -24.43 11.88 12.84
C SER A 228 -25.91 11.85 13.16
N ALA A 229 -26.24 11.54 14.41
CA ALA A 229 -27.63 11.49 14.88
C ALA A 229 -27.79 12.48 16.04
N ASP A 230 -28.85 13.28 15.98
CA ASP A 230 -29.22 14.19 17.06
C ASP A 230 -29.64 13.42 18.32
N PHE A 231 -29.61 14.11 19.47
CA PHE A 231 -29.89 13.53 20.79
C PHE A 231 -31.14 12.64 20.82
N TYR A 232 -32.25 13.10 20.23
CA TYR A 232 -33.52 12.38 20.19
C TYR A 232 -33.47 11.08 19.36
N TYR A 233 -32.73 11.08 18.25
CA TYR A 233 -32.54 9.88 17.44
C TYR A 233 -31.78 8.80 18.21
N ASN A 234 -30.75 9.18 18.96
CA ASN A 234 -29.98 8.24 19.77
C ASN A 234 -30.81 7.65 20.92
N GLN A 235 -31.71 8.44 21.51
CA GLN A 235 -32.61 7.99 22.56
C GLN A 235 -33.60 6.93 22.05
N ILE A 236 -34.15 7.14 20.85
CA ILE A 236 -35.04 6.17 20.17
C ILE A 236 -34.27 4.87 19.84
N ILE A 237 -33.06 4.98 19.32
CA ILE A 237 -32.26 3.82 18.87
C ILE A 237 -31.75 2.97 20.03
N THR A 238 -31.39 3.59 21.15
CA THR A 238 -30.79 2.89 22.31
C THR A 238 -31.83 2.42 23.32
N GLY A 239 -33.07 2.90 23.24
CA GLY A 239 -34.13 2.57 24.21
C GLY A 239 -33.83 3.02 25.64
N MET A 240 -32.83 3.89 25.83
CA MET A 240 -32.43 4.43 27.13
C MET A 240 -32.55 5.96 27.11
N GLY A 241 -33.29 6.51 28.08
CA GLY A 241 -33.36 7.94 28.30
C GLY A 241 -32.03 8.52 28.79
N TYR A 242 -31.61 9.62 28.17
CA TYR A 242 -30.46 10.45 28.54
C TYR A 242 -29.06 9.84 28.29
N LEU A 243 -28.68 9.72 27.02
CA LEU A 243 -27.28 9.61 26.60
C LEU A 243 -26.85 10.95 25.99
N VAL A 244 -26.17 11.78 26.79
CA VAL A 244 -25.45 12.95 26.31
C VAL A 244 -24.47 12.48 25.23
N LEU A 245 -24.39 13.18 24.09
CA LEU A 245 -23.60 12.83 22.90
C LEU A 245 -22.14 12.43 23.20
N SER A 246 -21.56 12.92 24.30
CA SER A 246 -20.22 12.51 24.80
C SER A 246 -20.13 11.03 25.22
N LYS A 247 -21.26 10.34 25.46
CA LYS A 247 -21.33 8.93 25.85
C LYS A 247 -21.63 7.94 24.73
N ILE A 248 -21.94 8.38 23.50
CA ILE A 248 -21.96 7.46 22.35
C ILE A 248 -20.53 7.07 21.97
N GLU A 249 -19.60 8.04 22.06
CA GLU A 249 -18.16 7.78 22.02
C GLU A 249 -17.72 6.84 23.16
N TYR A 250 -18.42 6.88 24.30
CA TYR A 250 -18.20 6.00 25.43
C TYR A 250 -18.89 4.64 25.28
N LEU A 251 -20.02 4.46 24.59
CA LEU A 251 -20.63 3.13 24.38
C LEU A 251 -19.87 2.29 23.35
N VAL A 252 -19.27 2.92 22.34
CA VAL A 252 -18.29 2.27 21.45
C VAL A 252 -16.99 1.92 22.21
N LYS A 253 -16.69 2.59 23.34
CA LYS A 253 -15.51 2.33 24.18
C LYS A 253 -15.75 1.54 25.49
N ILE A 254 -16.95 1.51 26.08
CA ILE A 254 -17.26 0.82 27.36
C ILE A 254 -17.36 -0.68 27.16
N VAL A 255 -17.83 -1.13 25.99
CA VAL A 255 -17.71 -2.53 25.60
C VAL A 255 -16.23 -2.99 25.62
N ASN A 256 -15.26 -2.06 25.50
CA ASN A 256 -13.83 -2.34 25.54
C ASN A 256 -13.19 -2.36 26.95
N ALA A 257 -13.86 -1.89 28.03
CA ALA A 257 -13.23 -1.82 29.38
C ALA A 257 -13.77 -2.85 30.40
N ASN A 258 -14.98 -3.40 30.21
CA ASN A 258 -15.61 -4.28 31.21
C ASN A 258 -15.17 -5.76 31.16
N VAL A 259 -14.31 -6.14 30.22
CA VAL A 259 -13.76 -7.50 30.14
C VAL A 259 -12.46 -7.67 30.96
N GLU A 260 -11.75 -6.59 31.31
CA GLU A 260 -10.54 -6.69 32.16
C GLU A 260 -10.82 -6.56 33.66
N LYS A 261 -11.96 -6.00 34.09
CA LYS A 261 -12.30 -5.87 35.51
C LYS A 261 -13.01 -7.08 36.14
N THR A 262 -13.54 -8.01 35.34
CA THR A 262 -14.27 -9.18 35.84
C THR A 262 -13.40 -10.39 36.18
N LYS A 263 -12.05 -10.27 36.14
CA LYS A 263 -11.11 -11.31 36.62
C LYS A 263 -10.45 -11.01 37.97
N LEU A 264 -10.67 -9.84 38.58
CA LEU A 264 -10.01 -9.46 39.85
C LEU A 264 -10.97 -9.38 41.07
N LEU A 265 -12.24 -9.73 40.90
CA LEU A 265 -13.22 -9.71 42.00
C LEU A 265 -13.87 -11.09 42.28
N SER A 266 -13.25 -12.18 41.82
CA SER A 266 -13.68 -13.55 42.16
C SER A 266 -12.61 -14.34 42.94
N MET A 267 -11.69 -13.65 43.63
CA MET A 267 -10.73 -14.24 44.58
C MET A 267 -10.68 -13.44 45.90
N SER A 268 -11.85 -13.16 46.47
CA SER A 268 -12.02 -12.79 47.87
C SER A 268 -13.29 -13.40 48.40
#